data_AF-A0A831LKZ3-F1
#
_entry.id   AF-A0A831LKZ3-F1
#
_cell.length_a   1.000
_cell.length_b   1.000
_cell.length_c   1.000
_cell.angle_alpha   90.00
_cell.angle_beta   90.00
_cell.angle_gamma   90.00
#
_symmetry.space_group_name_H-M   'P 1'
#
loop_
_entity.id
_entity.type
_entity.pdbx_description
1 polymer ?
#
loop_
_entity_poly.entity_id
_entity_poly.type
_entity_poly.pdbx_seq_one_letter_code
_entity_poly.pdbx_strand_id
1 'polypeptide(L)'
;MDPAEFGVDGGWGGTRVTKEFVGKFLNLETLKNAQIPLKSAANYPVIYVPGGYQEASGYSAGNWSPDSAPTLASKNSDDHYEGYIYFADDNSEYKFTAGPNWDLNWGDDNADGTLEQNGANLIAPEAGMYKINVNLNNFSYTAVKTDWGLIGDATPGSWDNSTPMEFDPATKVWSVVAELGTGSFKFRANDAWDINLGDNDADGSLEYNGANITVDEPGKYLIQLYLAIPDYTYSVEKYSSDGRAMFHTDGQTLEIESMFEFTNGYAVKKWKNVTSTGQPGSAVDFVDTDFPLFRLADVYLMYAEAVLRGGLGGDAATALNYVNMIRTRAYGDEGGNITSADLTLDFILDERARELYWEAQRRTDLIRFGKFSGGDYLWEWKGAVKDGRSIDAKFDIYPIPASDVIANPNLTQNSGY
;
A
#
# COMPACT_ATOMS: atom_id res chain seq x y z
N MET A 1 -11.67 6.06 4.22
CA MET A 1 -12.58 5.37 3.28
C MET A 1 -13.79 6.26 3.07
N ASP A 2 -14.17 6.52 1.82
CA ASP A 2 -15.38 7.28 1.51
C ASP A 2 -16.60 6.33 1.47
N PRO A 3 -17.60 6.47 2.35
CA PRO A 3 -18.83 5.68 2.33
C PRO A 3 -19.55 5.68 0.97
N ALA A 4 -19.44 6.78 0.21
CA ALA A 4 -20.10 6.92 -1.09
C ALA A 4 -19.56 5.91 -2.12
N GLU A 5 -18.26 5.56 -2.06
CA GLU A 5 -17.65 4.52 -2.93
C GLU A 5 -18.24 3.12 -2.71
N PHE A 6 -19.02 2.94 -1.65
CA PHE A 6 -19.62 1.67 -1.25
C PHE A 6 -21.15 1.69 -1.29
N GLY A 7 -21.74 2.79 -1.75
CA GLY A 7 -23.19 2.92 -1.89
C GLY A 7 -23.94 3.01 -0.57
N VAL A 8 -23.31 3.58 0.46
CA VAL A 8 -23.89 3.78 1.81
C VAL A 8 -23.67 5.20 2.30
N ASP A 9 -24.58 5.72 3.14
CA ASP A 9 -24.58 7.14 3.60
C ASP A 9 -23.84 7.37 4.93
N GLY A 10 -23.24 6.31 5.48
CA GLY A 10 -22.42 6.38 6.69
C GLY A 10 -22.51 5.13 7.55
N GLY A 11 -21.66 5.08 8.58
CA GLY A 11 -21.63 3.97 9.53
C GLY A 11 -21.00 2.69 8.95
N TRP A 12 -19.74 2.45 9.29
CA TRP A 12 -19.10 1.19 9.00
C TRP A 12 -19.35 0.21 10.14
N GLY A 13 -20.05 -0.89 9.83
CA GLY A 13 -20.28 -1.99 10.76
C GLY A 13 -19.02 -2.81 11.04
N GLY A 14 -17.98 -2.20 11.63
CA GLY A 14 -17.04 -2.85 12.55
C GLY A 14 -16.17 -4.02 12.04
N THR A 15 -16.14 -4.33 10.75
CA THR A 15 -15.39 -5.50 10.25
C THR A 15 -13.92 -5.17 9.99
N ARG A 16 -13.09 -5.49 10.99
CA ARG A 16 -11.62 -5.37 10.94
C ARG A 16 -10.99 -6.75 10.93
N VAL A 17 -9.78 -6.85 10.41
CA VAL A 17 -9.01 -8.10 10.39
C VAL A 17 -7.75 -7.97 11.24
N THR A 18 -7.35 -9.09 11.84
CA THR A 18 -6.08 -9.16 12.58
C THR A 18 -4.92 -9.19 11.60
N LYS A 19 -3.73 -8.84 12.08
CA LYS A 19 -2.51 -8.96 11.29
C LYS A 19 -2.27 -10.38 10.80
N GLU A 20 -2.61 -11.43 11.55
CA GLU A 20 -2.41 -12.82 11.10
C GLU A 20 -3.25 -13.16 9.87
N PHE A 21 -4.39 -12.48 9.67
CA PHE A 21 -5.19 -12.63 8.46
C PHE A 21 -4.62 -11.81 7.29
N VAL A 22 -4.22 -10.57 7.53
CA VAL A 22 -3.49 -9.76 6.53
C VAL A 22 -2.24 -10.49 6.05
N GLY A 23 -1.55 -11.16 6.98
CA GLY A 23 -0.35 -11.97 6.80
C GLY A 23 -0.53 -13.18 5.90
N LYS A 24 -1.77 -13.52 5.57
CA LYS A 24 -2.04 -14.49 4.51
C LYS A 24 -1.71 -13.80 3.19
N PHE A 25 -2.32 -12.67 2.89
CA PHE A 25 -2.16 -11.98 1.61
C PHE A 25 -0.79 -11.35 1.40
N LEU A 26 -0.18 -10.85 2.48
CA LEU A 26 1.01 -10.02 2.48
C LEU A 26 2.01 -10.56 3.50
N ASN A 27 3.31 -10.32 3.31
CA ASN A 27 4.29 -10.66 4.34
C ASN A 27 4.24 -9.61 5.48
N LEU A 28 4.05 -10.06 6.72
CA LEU A 28 3.91 -9.18 7.89
C LEU A 28 5.19 -8.48 8.30
N GLU A 29 6.35 -9.11 8.11
CA GLU A 29 7.65 -8.52 8.45
C GLU A 29 7.94 -7.31 7.55
N THR A 30 7.54 -7.37 6.28
CA THR A 30 7.70 -6.25 5.34
C THR A 30 6.67 -5.14 5.54
N LEU A 31 5.45 -5.46 6.00
CA LEU A 31 4.42 -4.44 6.32
C LEU A 31 4.77 -3.60 7.57
N LYS A 32 5.51 -4.18 8.53
CA LYS A 32 6.04 -3.42 9.67
C LYS A 32 7.16 -2.47 9.26
N ASN A 33 7.93 -2.83 8.23
CA ASN A 33 9.01 -2.02 7.68
C ASN A 33 8.54 -1.02 6.59
N ALA A 34 7.29 -1.14 6.11
CA ALA A 34 6.63 -0.14 5.26
C ALA A 34 6.41 1.22 5.97
N GLN A 35 6.68 1.28 7.28
CA GLN A 35 6.90 2.52 8.00
C GLN A 35 8.38 2.90 8.01
N ILE A 36 9.00 3.11 6.84
CA ILE A 36 10.06 4.12 6.79
C ILE A 36 9.29 5.43 6.71
N PRO A 37 9.22 6.20 7.82
CA PRO A 37 8.37 7.38 7.86
C PRO A 37 8.80 8.36 6.78
N LEU A 38 7.86 9.15 6.27
CA LEU A 38 8.17 10.53 5.89
C LEU A 38 8.96 11.11 7.07
N LYS A 39 10.28 11.23 6.92
CA LYS A 39 11.09 11.91 7.91
C LYS A 39 10.52 13.33 7.95
N SER A 40 10.21 13.83 9.15
CA SER A 40 9.84 15.25 9.28
C SER A 40 10.98 16.03 8.65
N ALA A 41 10.69 16.83 7.61
CA ALA A 41 11.70 17.64 6.94
C ALA A 41 12.52 18.35 8.03
N ALA A 42 13.82 18.08 8.09
CA ALA A 42 14.65 18.85 8.99
C ALA A 42 14.49 20.34 8.62
N ASN A 43 14.57 21.22 9.63
CA ASN A 43 14.46 22.65 9.40
C ASN A 43 15.69 23.16 8.66
N TYR A 44 15.68 23.03 7.34
CA TYR A 44 16.67 23.59 6.44
C TYR A 44 16.32 25.04 6.09
N PRO A 45 17.31 25.91 5.81
CA PRO A 45 17.06 27.12 5.06
C PRO A 45 16.36 26.78 3.75
N VAL A 46 15.33 27.56 3.40
CA VAL A 46 14.55 27.35 2.18
C VAL A 46 14.39 28.65 1.39
N ILE A 47 14.18 28.49 0.09
CA ILE A 47 13.61 29.50 -0.79
C ILE A 47 12.31 28.97 -1.39
N TYR A 48 11.43 29.88 -1.78
CA TYR A 48 10.10 29.54 -2.28
C TYR A 48 10.04 29.70 -3.78
N VAL A 49 9.20 28.89 -4.44
CA VAL A 49 9.05 28.86 -5.90
C VAL A 49 7.65 29.32 -6.32
N PRO A 50 7.21 30.57 -6.04
CA PRO A 50 5.89 31.03 -6.48
C PRO A 50 5.76 31.06 -8.01
N GLY A 51 4.57 30.83 -8.52
CA GLY A 51 4.32 30.87 -9.96
C GLY A 51 2.87 30.70 -10.38
N GLY A 52 2.65 30.79 -11.69
CA GLY A 52 1.34 30.63 -12.33
C GLY A 52 0.77 29.20 -12.25
N TYR A 53 1.59 28.24 -11.83
CA TYR A 53 1.28 26.81 -11.84
C TYR A 53 0.66 26.30 -10.54
N GLN A 54 0.74 27.05 -9.44
CA GLN A 54 0.53 26.52 -8.10
C GLN A 54 -0.86 25.90 -7.90
N GLU A 55 -1.91 26.52 -8.44
CA GLU A 55 -3.29 26.03 -8.35
C GLU A 55 -3.50 24.77 -9.21
N ALA A 56 -3.08 24.80 -10.48
CA ALA A 56 -3.19 23.66 -11.39
C ALA A 56 -2.37 22.46 -10.90
N SER A 57 -1.20 22.71 -10.32
CA SER A 57 -0.35 21.69 -9.69
C SER A 57 -0.81 21.27 -8.30
N GLY A 58 -1.88 21.84 -7.75
CA GLY A 58 -2.43 21.45 -6.45
C GLY A 58 -1.54 21.78 -5.24
N TYR A 59 -0.70 22.82 -5.33
CA TYR A 59 0.10 23.30 -4.20
C TYR A 59 -0.67 24.31 -3.33
N SER A 60 -1.51 25.14 -3.94
CA SER A 60 -2.30 26.14 -3.21
C SER A 60 -3.56 26.53 -3.96
N ALA A 61 -4.54 27.14 -3.27
CA ALA A 61 -5.78 27.61 -3.88
C ALA A 61 -5.61 28.85 -4.79
N GLY A 62 -4.39 29.35 -4.95
CA GLY A 62 -4.08 30.51 -5.78
C GLY A 62 -2.67 30.43 -6.35
N ASN A 63 -2.47 31.20 -7.41
CA ASN A 63 -1.19 31.35 -8.11
C ASN A 63 -0.39 32.54 -7.60
N TRP A 64 0.90 32.58 -7.90
CA TRP A 64 1.81 33.67 -7.52
C TRP A 64 1.77 34.02 -6.03
N SER A 65 1.61 33.00 -5.18
CA SER A 65 1.43 33.11 -3.73
C SER A 65 2.65 32.52 -3.02
N PRO A 66 3.67 33.33 -2.67
CA PRO A 66 4.94 32.84 -2.11
C PRO A 66 4.79 32.14 -0.76
N ASP A 67 3.83 32.55 0.05
CA ASP A 67 3.55 31.97 1.37
C ASP A 67 2.99 30.55 1.33
N SER A 68 2.41 30.16 0.20
CA SER A 68 1.89 28.82 -0.07
C SER A 68 2.59 28.11 -1.23
N ALA A 69 3.73 28.64 -1.68
CA ALA A 69 4.51 28.05 -2.74
C ALA A 69 5.34 26.87 -2.21
N PRO A 70 5.60 25.83 -3.05
CA PRO A 70 6.56 24.81 -2.69
C PRO A 70 7.97 25.40 -2.58
N THR A 71 8.85 24.70 -1.86
CA THR A 71 10.16 25.21 -1.45
C THR A 71 11.31 24.37 -1.97
N LEU A 72 12.46 25.02 -2.20
CA LEU A 72 13.77 24.38 -2.37
C LEU A 72 14.57 24.55 -1.07
N ALA A 73 15.36 23.56 -0.68
CA ALA A 73 16.06 23.55 0.61
C ALA A 73 17.58 23.50 0.46
N SER A 74 18.29 24.15 1.38
CA SER A 74 19.75 24.06 1.51
C SER A 74 20.13 23.18 2.69
N LYS A 75 20.37 21.88 2.41
CA LYS A 75 20.70 20.89 3.44
C LYS A 75 21.94 21.26 4.27
N ASN A 76 22.93 21.87 3.62
CA ASN A 76 24.19 22.27 4.24
C ASN A 76 24.18 23.71 4.77
N SER A 77 23.08 24.45 4.59
CA SER A 77 23.02 25.89 4.90
C SER A 77 24.15 26.70 4.24
N ASP A 78 24.42 26.41 2.97
CA ASP A 78 25.54 26.94 2.17
C ASP A 78 25.07 27.75 0.95
N ASP A 79 23.81 28.19 0.97
CA ASP A 79 23.14 28.92 -0.10
C ASP A 79 23.03 28.18 -1.44
N HIS A 80 23.20 26.86 -1.43
CA HIS A 80 22.79 25.96 -2.49
C HIS A 80 21.46 25.32 -2.10
N TYR A 81 20.41 25.61 -2.87
CA TYR A 81 19.06 25.15 -2.64
C TYR A 81 18.67 24.15 -3.73
N GLU A 82 18.00 23.08 -3.34
CA GLU A 82 17.53 22.04 -4.26
C GLU A 82 16.13 21.54 -3.87
N GLY A 83 15.38 21.09 -4.86
CA GLY A 83 14.12 20.39 -4.66
C GLY A 83 13.50 19.92 -5.97
N TYR A 84 12.38 19.19 -5.85
CA TYR A 84 11.58 18.74 -6.97
C TYR A 84 10.22 19.42 -6.98
N ILE A 85 9.89 20.07 -8.10
CA ILE A 85 8.65 20.85 -8.26
C ILE A 85 7.86 20.33 -9.47
N TYR A 86 6.56 20.09 -9.28
CA TYR A 86 5.66 19.64 -10.33
C TYR A 86 4.93 20.80 -10.99
N PHE A 87 5.00 20.87 -12.31
CA PHE A 87 4.25 21.81 -13.13
C PHE A 87 3.18 21.01 -13.91
N ALA A 88 1.90 21.31 -13.67
CA ALA A 88 0.80 20.60 -14.30
C ALA A 88 0.60 20.97 -15.78
N ASP A 89 1.00 22.19 -16.16
CA ASP A 89 0.79 22.76 -17.49
C ASP A 89 2.13 23.12 -18.16
N ASP A 90 2.15 23.02 -19.49
CA ASP A 90 3.24 23.52 -20.33
C ASP A 90 3.41 25.03 -20.19
N ASN A 91 4.65 25.51 -20.38
CA ASN A 91 5.02 26.92 -20.27
C ASN A 91 4.62 27.58 -18.93
N SER A 92 4.63 26.81 -17.85
CA SER A 92 4.34 27.32 -16.52
C SER A 92 5.39 28.34 -16.08
N GLU A 93 4.95 29.54 -15.72
CA GLU A 93 5.84 30.61 -15.23
C GLU A 93 6.07 30.52 -13.72
N TYR A 94 7.29 30.81 -13.26
CA TYR A 94 7.65 30.85 -11.85
C TYR A 94 8.79 31.83 -11.56
N LYS A 95 9.03 32.08 -10.27
CA LYS A 95 10.18 32.84 -9.73
C LYS A 95 10.73 32.17 -8.48
N PHE A 96 11.89 32.64 -8.01
CA PHE A 96 12.42 32.31 -6.69
C PHE A 96 12.24 33.47 -5.72
N THR A 97 11.94 33.18 -4.46
CA THR A 97 11.80 34.19 -3.40
C THR A 97 12.55 33.76 -2.15
N ALA A 98 13.24 34.70 -1.50
CA ALA A 98 14.05 34.43 -0.30
C ALA A 98 13.21 34.08 0.93
N GLY A 99 11.95 34.50 0.95
CA GLY A 99 11.00 34.24 2.02
C GLY A 99 9.60 34.10 1.44
N PRO A 100 8.59 33.89 2.31
CA PRO A 100 7.19 33.74 1.91
C PRO A 100 6.54 35.08 1.52
N ASN A 101 7.25 35.90 0.74
CA ASN A 101 6.84 37.22 0.27
C ASN A 101 7.65 37.63 -0.97
N TRP A 102 7.38 38.82 -1.51
CA TRP A 102 8.02 39.36 -2.69
C TRP A 102 9.19 40.33 -2.42
N ASP A 103 9.59 40.52 -1.16
CA ASP A 103 10.56 41.54 -0.76
C ASP A 103 11.93 41.32 -1.44
N LEU A 104 12.33 40.06 -1.58
CA LEU A 104 13.54 39.64 -2.29
C LEU A 104 13.20 38.45 -3.19
N ASN A 105 13.20 38.69 -4.50
CA ASN A 105 12.89 37.70 -5.52
C ASN A 105 13.90 37.73 -6.66
N TRP A 106 14.02 36.60 -7.33
CA TRP A 106 14.92 36.39 -8.45
C TRP A 106 14.18 35.78 -9.64
N GLY A 107 14.60 36.22 -10.82
CA GLY A 107 14.18 35.75 -12.13
C GLY A 107 15.38 35.72 -13.07
N ASP A 108 15.16 35.51 -14.36
CA ASP A 108 16.23 35.52 -15.38
C ASP A 108 15.76 36.33 -16.59
N ASP A 109 16.37 37.51 -16.81
CA ASP A 109 15.99 38.42 -17.89
C ASP A 109 16.37 37.91 -19.29
N ASN A 110 17.41 37.07 -19.38
CA ASN A 110 18.01 36.66 -20.66
C ASN A 110 17.89 35.16 -20.94
N ALA A 111 17.27 34.39 -20.03
CA ALA A 111 17.23 32.94 -20.04
C ALA A 111 18.62 32.30 -20.18
N ASP A 112 19.63 32.91 -19.55
CA ASP A 112 21.03 32.48 -19.65
C ASP A 112 21.49 31.58 -18.48
N GLY A 113 20.60 31.31 -17.53
CA GLY A 113 20.88 30.50 -16.33
C GLY A 113 21.39 31.32 -15.14
N THR A 114 21.47 32.64 -15.29
CA THR A 114 21.86 33.58 -14.23
C THR A 114 20.63 34.26 -13.66
N LEU A 115 20.61 34.44 -12.35
CA LEU A 115 19.51 35.04 -11.61
C LEU A 115 19.75 36.52 -11.36
N GLU A 116 18.84 37.36 -11.83
CA GLU A 116 18.79 38.78 -11.48
C GLU A 116 17.74 39.05 -10.41
N GLN A 117 18.07 39.96 -9.49
CA GLN A 117 17.08 40.45 -8.54
C GLN A 117 15.97 41.17 -9.30
N ASN A 118 14.72 40.74 -9.09
CA ASN A 118 13.54 41.18 -9.84
C ASN A 118 13.58 40.88 -11.35
N GLY A 119 14.44 39.95 -11.80
CA GLY A 119 14.49 39.53 -13.21
C GLY A 119 13.17 38.94 -13.72
N ALA A 120 13.07 38.70 -15.02
CA ALA A 120 11.89 38.16 -15.68
C ALA A 120 11.49 36.77 -15.16
N ASN A 121 10.24 36.39 -15.41
CA ASN A 121 9.72 35.08 -14.99
C ASN A 121 10.51 33.95 -15.67
N LEU A 122 10.81 32.91 -14.90
CA LEU A 122 11.33 31.65 -15.43
C LEU A 122 10.19 30.82 -16.02
N ILE A 123 10.50 29.92 -16.95
CA ILE A 123 9.52 29.09 -17.64
C ILE A 123 9.88 27.61 -17.49
N ALA A 124 8.94 26.80 -17.01
CA ALA A 124 8.97 25.35 -17.18
C ALA A 124 8.29 25.01 -18.51
N PRO A 125 9.05 24.61 -19.55
CA PRO A 125 8.52 24.56 -20.92
C PRO A 125 7.47 23.47 -21.12
N GLU A 126 7.54 22.39 -20.36
CA GLU A 126 6.63 21.25 -20.44
C GLU A 126 6.05 20.93 -19.07
N ALA A 127 4.86 20.35 -19.04
CA ALA A 127 4.31 19.75 -17.84
C ALA A 127 5.21 18.59 -17.36
N GLY A 128 5.39 18.47 -16.04
CA GLY A 128 6.19 17.42 -15.43
C GLY A 128 6.83 17.83 -14.11
N MET A 129 7.50 16.87 -13.47
CA MET A 129 8.33 17.11 -12.30
C MET A 129 9.72 17.59 -12.73
N TYR A 130 10.23 18.65 -12.11
CA TYR A 130 11.55 19.21 -12.39
C TYR A 130 12.42 19.16 -11.16
N LYS A 131 13.66 18.67 -11.31
CA LYS A 131 14.73 18.93 -10.35
C LYS A 131 15.21 20.36 -10.57
N ILE A 132 15.11 21.20 -9.54
CA ILE A 132 15.57 22.59 -9.58
C ILE A 132 16.73 22.75 -8.60
N ASN A 133 17.85 23.31 -9.09
CA ASN A 133 18.98 23.71 -8.27
C ASN A 133 19.14 25.23 -8.37
N VAL A 134 19.37 25.90 -7.25
CA VAL A 134 19.63 27.34 -7.16
C VAL A 134 20.87 27.56 -6.30
N ASN A 135 21.82 28.33 -6.79
CA ASN A 135 23.01 28.73 -6.03
C ASN A 135 23.02 30.25 -5.90
N LEU A 136 22.76 30.75 -4.69
CA LEU A 136 22.73 32.20 -4.45
C LEU A 136 24.11 32.81 -4.20
N ASN A 137 25.19 32.01 -4.13
CA ASN A 137 26.55 32.53 -4.05
C ASN A 137 27.02 33.10 -5.39
N ASN A 138 26.62 32.46 -6.48
CA ASN A 138 26.97 32.87 -7.85
C ASN A 138 25.74 33.25 -8.69
N PHE A 139 24.55 33.23 -8.09
CA PHE A 139 23.26 33.52 -8.74
C PHE A 139 23.02 32.65 -9.97
N SER A 140 23.29 31.35 -9.90
CA SER A 140 22.99 30.42 -11.00
C SER A 140 21.83 29.48 -10.65
N TYR A 141 21.12 29.01 -11.66
CA TYR A 141 20.10 27.98 -11.48
C TYR A 141 20.11 26.94 -12.60
N THR A 142 19.54 25.77 -12.32
CA THR A 142 19.18 24.78 -13.34
C THR A 142 17.80 24.22 -13.05
N ALA A 143 17.04 23.90 -14.10
CA ALA A 143 15.76 23.22 -14.01
C ALA A 143 15.73 22.08 -15.03
N VAL A 144 15.71 20.84 -14.55
CA VAL A 144 15.77 19.64 -15.38
C VAL A 144 14.52 18.81 -15.15
N LYS A 145 13.71 18.60 -16.19
CA LYS A 145 12.55 17.69 -16.14
C LYS A 145 13.05 16.27 -15.83
N THR A 146 12.36 15.57 -14.94
CA THR A 146 12.71 14.21 -14.53
C THR A 146 11.57 13.23 -14.74
N ASP A 147 11.89 12.11 -15.36
CA ASP A 147 11.05 10.90 -15.46
C ASP A 147 11.79 9.74 -14.79
N TRP A 148 11.17 9.02 -13.86
CA TRP A 148 11.89 8.10 -12.96
C TRP A 148 11.66 6.63 -13.29
N GLY A 149 12.69 5.82 -13.09
CA GLY A 149 12.64 4.37 -13.22
C GLY A 149 13.50 3.64 -12.18
N LEU A 150 13.22 2.35 -11.98
CA LEU A 150 14.08 1.44 -11.22
C LEU A 150 15.10 0.79 -12.13
N ILE A 151 16.36 0.70 -11.70
CA ILE A 151 17.40 0.00 -12.44
C ILE A 151 18.28 -0.84 -11.52
N GLY A 152 18.62 -2.05 -11.95
CA GLY A 152 19.51 -2.94 -11.20
C GLY A 152 19.21 -4.40 -11.42
N ASP A 153 20.10 -5.28 -10.94
CA ASP A 153 20.06 -6.73 -11.16
C ASP A 153 18.86 -7.43 -10.51
N ALA A 154 18.17 -6.78 -9.56
CA ALA A 154 16.87 -7.25 -9.08
C ALA A 154 15.73 -6.96 -10.07
N THR A 155 15.86 -6.00 -10.98
CA THR A 155 14.79 -5.57 -11.89
C THR A 155 14.77 -6.38 -13.20
N PRO A 156 13.63 -6.45 -13.93
CA PRO A 156 13.54 -7.21 -15.18
C PRO A 156 14.53 -6.78 -16.27
N GLY A 157 14.89 -5.49 -16.30
CA GLY A 157 15.82 -4.89 -17.27
C GLY A 157 17.28 -4.92 -16.83
N SER A 158 17.59 -5.45 -15.65
CA SER A 158 18.92 -5.43 -15.03
C SER A 158 19.53 -4.01 -15.03
N TRP A 159 20.83 -3.88 -15.30
CA TRP A 159 21.53 -2.60 -15.46
C TRP A 159 21.43 -2.00 -16.87
N ASP A 160 20.67 -2.61 -17.78
CA ASP A 160 20.56 -2.19 -19.17
C ASP A 160 19.38 -1.24 -19.40
N ASN A 161 18.21 -1.56 -18.82
CA ASN A 161 16.97 -0.79 -19.02
C ASN A 161 16.27 -0.52 -17.70
N SER A 162 15.82 0.71 -17.48
CA SER A 162 15.01 1.03 -16.30
C SER A 162 13.60 0.46 -16.45
N THR A 163 13.03 0.02 -15.34
CA THR A 163 11.59 -0.23 -15.21
C THR A 163 10.93 1.11 -14.90
N PRO A 164 10.08 1.65 -15.79
CA PRO A 164 9.50 2.99 -15.61
C PRO A 164 8.58 3.06 -14.39
N MET A 165 8.57 4.20 -13.71
CA MET A 165 7.63 4.53 -12.64
C MET A 165 6.53 5.46 -13.15
N GLU A 166 5.37 5.41 -12.52
CA GLU A 166 4.23 6.28 -12.80
C GLU A 166 4.14 7.38 -11.74
N PHE A 167 3.97 8.63 -12.17
CA PHE A 167 3.79 9.77 -11.28
C PHE A 167 2.31 10.04 -10.99
N ASP A 168 1.97 10.23 -9.72
CA ASP A 168 0.64 10.69 -9.29
C ASP A 168 0.67 12.20 -8.97
N PRO A 169 0.00 13.06 -9.78
CA PRO A 169 -0.08 14.49 -9.54
C PRO A 169 -0.77 14.90 -8.25
N ALA A 170 -1.68 14.09 -7.70
CA ALA A 170 -2.40 14.43 -6.47
C ALA A 170 -1.48 14.30 -5.25
N THR A 171 -0.75 13.19 -5.17
CA THR A 171 0.14 12.86 -4.03
C THR A 171 1.58 13.32 -4.24
N LYS A 172 1.98 13.65 -5.48
CA LYS A 172 3.37 13.96 -5.89
C LYS A 172 4.35 12.81 -5.69
N VAL A 173 3.85 11.58 -5.79
CA VAL A 173 4.62 10.34 -5.57
C VAL A 173 4.85 9.64 -6.89
N TRP A 174 6.06 9.13 -7.10
CA TRP A 174 6.36 8.16 -8.17
C TRP A 174 6.14 6.75 -7.63
N SER A 175 5.51 5.87 -8.40
CA SER A 175 5.22 4.50 -7.99
C SER A 175 5.41 3.48 -9.11
N VAL A 176 5.77 2.25 -8.76
CA VAL A 176 5.78 1.14 -9.71
C VAL A 176 5.45 -0.16 -8.99
N VAL A 177 4.67 -1.02 -9.65
CA VAL A 177 4.53 -2.42 -9.24
C VAL A 177 5.44 -3.26 -10.12
N ALA A 178 6.51 -3.82 -9.55
CA ALA A 178 7.53 -4.57 -10.28
C ALA A 178 7.74 -5.97 -9.70
N GLU A 179 7.97 -6.96 -10.58
CA GLU A 179 8.56 -8.23 -10.19
C GLU A 179 10.05 -8.04 -9.99
N LEU A 180 10.53 -8.25 -8.77
CA LEU A 180 11.94 -8.16 -8.42
C LEU A 180 12.49 -9.55 -8.11
N GLY A 181 13.71 -9.83 -8.59
CA GLY A 181 14.53 -10.96 -8.17
C GLY A 181 15.34 -10.65 -6.91
N THR A 182 16.11 -11.62 -6.44
CA THR A 182 17.17 -11.35 -5.46
C THR A 182 18.28 -10.51 -6.10
N GLY A 183 18.72 -9.44 -5.47
CA GLY A 183 19.74 -8.56 -6.02
C GLY A 183 19.64 -7.16 -5.45
N SER A 184 19.78 -6.15 -6.31
CA SER A 184 19.72 -4.76 -5.92
C SER A 184 19.12 -3.86 -7.00
N PHE A 185 18.69 -2.66 -6.62
CA PHE A 185 18.25 -1.62 -7.56
C PHE A 185 18.63 -0.22 -7.08
N LYS A 186 18.46 0.76 -7.96
CA LYS A 186 18.53 2.20 -7.73
C LYS A 186 17.38 2.91 -8.43
N PHE A 187 17.11 4.14 -8.05
CA PHE A 187 16.26 5.04 -8.84
C PHE A 187 17.13 5.79 -9.83
N ARG A 188 16.71 5.85 -11.10
CA ARG A 188 17.41 6.56 -12.18
C ARG A 188 16.44 7.45 -12.91
N ALA A 189 16.77 8.74 -13.05
CA ALA A 189 15.95 9.66 -13.81
C ALA A 189 16.40 9.71 -15.29
N ASN A 190 15.44 9.92 -16.19
CA ASN A 190 15.62 10.16 -17.63
C ASN A 190 16.44 9.08 -18.35
N ASP A 191 16.42 7.85 -17.85
CA ASP A 191 17.26 6.75 -18.33
C ASP A 191 18.77 7.07 -18.42
N ALA A 192 19.23 8.03 -17.61
CA ALA A 192 20.60 8.52 -17.61
C ALA A 192 21.20 8.49 -16.21
N TRP A 193 22.53 8.41 -16.13
CA TRP A 193 23.23 8.34 -14.84
C TRP A 193 23.42 9.70 -14.16
N ASP A 194 23.08 10.80 -14.84
CA ASP A 194 23.25 12.16 -14.32
C ASP A 194 22.50 12.39 -13.00
N ILE A 195 21.32 11.78 -12.86
CA ILE A 195 20.47 11.88 -11.66
C ILE A 195 20.05 10.46 -11.27
N ASN A 196 20.72 9.90 -10.28
CA ASN A 196 20.37 8.61 -9.70
C ASN A 196 20.45 8.67 -8.17
N LEU A 197 19.55 7.93 -7.53
CA LEU A 197 19.41 7.87 -6.09
C LEU A 197 19.60 6.43 -5.61
N GLY A 198 20.31 6.29 -4.50
CA GLY A 198 20.51 5.06 -3.76
C GLY A 198 20.48 5.35 -2.26
N ASP A 199 20.76 4.33 -1.44
CA ASP A 199 20.67 4.42 0.02
C ASP A 199 21.95 3.83 0.62
N ASN A 200 22.83 4.69 1.13
CA ASN A 200 24.15 4.26 1.61
C ASN A 200 24.09 3.46 2.92
N ASP A 201 23.16 3.80 3.80
CA ASP A 201 23.10 3.30 5.17
C ASP A 201 21.90 2.37 5.42
N ALA A 202 21.13 2.08 4.36
CA ALA A 202 19.86 1.35 4.42
C ALA A 202 18.88 1.97 5.43
N ASP A 203 18.90 3.31 5.56
CA ASP A 203 18.12 4.06 6.53
C ASP A 203 16.82 4.63 5.92
N GLY A 204 16.60 4.39 4.63
CA GLY A 204 15.45 4.87 3.87
C GLY A 204 15.57 6.30 3.36
N SER A 205 16.66 6.99 3.67
CA SER A 205 17.03 8.28 3.10
C SER A 205 17.78 8.04 1.79
N LEU A 206 17.46 8.83 0.78
CA LEU A 206 18.10 8.71 -0.52
C LEU A 206 19.24 9.71 -0.68
N GLU A 207 20.37 9.21 -1.16
CA GLU A 207 21.51 10.02 -1.58
C GLU A 207 21.72 9.96 -3.09
N TYR A 208 22.11 11.11 -3.65
CA TYR A 208 22.65 11.15 -5.01
C TYR A 208 23.87 10.26 -5.12
N ASN A 209 23.86 9.37 -6.12
CA ASN A 209 24.89 8.36 -6.31
C ASN A 209 25.09 7.43 -5.10
N GLY A 210 24.09 7.31 -4.21
CA GLY A 210 24.14 6.42 -3.05
C GLY A 210 24.28 4.94 -3.43
N ALA A 211 24.50 4.08 -2.44
CA ALA A 211 24.64 2.65 -2.65
C ALA A 211 23.35 2.00 -3.21
N ASN A 212 23.47 0.80 -3.78
CA ASN A 212 22.30 0.10 -4.29
C ASN A 212 21.40 -0.37 -3.14
N ILE A 213 20.10 -0.31 -3.36
CA ILE A 213 19.06 -0.80 -2.44
C ILE A 213 18.91 -2.31 -2.66
N THR A 214 18.99 -3.11 -1.60
CA THR A 214 18.97 -4.58 -1.70
C THR A 214 17.56 -5.16 -1.73
N VAL A 215 17.39 -6.25 -2.47
CA VAL A 215 16.18 -7.09 -2.50
C VAL A 215 16.57 -8.49 -2.11
N ASP A 216 16.22 -8.89 -0.89
CA ASP A 216 16.66 -10.17 -0.32
C ASP A 216 15.82 -11.35 -0.80
N GLU A 217 14.55 -11.11 -1.13
CA GLU A 217 13.61 -12.13 -1.56
C GLU A 217 12.97 -11.76 -2.89
N PRO A 218 12.87 -12.71 -3.85
CA PRO A 218 12.15 -12.44 -5.07
C PRO A 218 10.65 -12.27 -4.79
N GLY A 219 9.97 -11.54 -5.65
CA GLY A 219 8.52 -11.37 -5.63
C GLY A 219 8.07 -10.07 -6.26
N LYS A 220 6.78 -9.84 -6.24
CA LYS A 220 6.18 -8.59 -6.70
C LYS A 220 6.19 -7.56 -5.58
N TYR A 221 6.57 -6.34 -5.91
CA TYR A 221 6.67 -5.23 -4.98
C TYR A 221 5.98 -3.99 -5.53
N LEU A 222 5.39 -3.19 -4.64
CA LEU A 222 5.06 -1.79 -4.86
C LEU A 222 6.23 -0.97 -4.32
N ILE A 223 6.85 -0.19 -5.19
CA ILE A 223 7.95 0.71 -4.86
C ILE A 223 7.45 2.13 -5.04
N GLN A 224 7.65 2.98 -4.05
CA GLN A 224 7.28 4.40 -4.11
C GLN A 224 8.49 5.28 -3.82
N LEU A 225 8.57 6.41 -4.53
CA LEU A 225 9.65 7.40 -4.41
C LEU A 225 9.06 8.76 -4.08
N TYR A 226 9.56 9.35 -2.99
CA TYR A 226 9.07 10.60 -2.40
C TYR A 226 10.10 11.71 -2.58
N LEU A 227 9.82 12.67 -3.45
CA LEU A 227 10.74 13.77 -3.80
C LEU A 227 10.22 15.16 -3.44
N ALA A 228 8.95 15.28 -3.08
CA ALA A 228 8.29 16.57 -2.86
C ALA A 228 8.72 17.29 -1.58
N ILE A 229 9.57 16.66 -0.76
CA ILE A 229 10.17 17.24 0.44
C ILE A 229 11.70 17.05 0.41
N PRO A 230 12.49 17.91 1.09
CA PRO A 230 13.95 17.91 1.00
C PRO A 230 14.67 16.63 1.42
N ASP A 231 14.07 15.85 2.32
CA ASP A 231 14.58 14.54 2.72
C ASP A 231 13.92 13.49 1.83
N TYR A 232 14.55 13.21 0.68
CA TYR A 232 14.04 12.23 -0.29
C TYR A 232 14.06 10.83 0.32
N THR A 233 12.95 10.11 0.20
CA THR A 233 12.79 8.75 0.74
C THR A 233 12.09 7.84 -0.24
N TYR A 234 11.97 6.56 0.12
CA TYR A 234 11.27 5.55 -0.66
C TYR A 234 10.60 4.52 0.24
N SER A 235 9.65 3.76 -0.32
CA SER A 235 9.13 2.53 0.29
C SER A 235 9.25 1.36 -0.70
N VAL A 236 9.47 0.16 -0.17
CA VAL A 236 9.50 -1.10 -0.93
C VAL A 236 8.61 -2.10 -0.19
N GLU A 237 7.46 -2.39 -0.76
CA GLU A 237 6.43 -3.21 -0.12
C GLU A 237 6.14 -4.42 -0.98
N LYS A 238 6.19 -5.64 -0.41
CA LYS A 238 5.70 -6.81 -1.15
C LYS A 238 4.24 -6.60 -1.53
N TYR A 239 3.96 -6.64 -2.82
CA TYR A 239 2.64 -6.41 -3.40
C TYR A 239 1.94 -7.74 -3.63
N SER A 240 0.75 -7.90 -3.01
CA SER A 240 -0.10 -9.03 -3.35
C SER A 240 -0.88 -8.72 -4.62
N SER A 241 -0.68 -9.53 -5.66
CA SER A 241 -1.60 -9.51 -6.81
C SER A 241 -2.92 -10.23 -6.52
N ASP A 242 -3.08 -10.81 -5.32
CA ASP A 242 -4.34 -11.45 -4.93
C ASP A 242 -5.42 -10.38 -4.71
N GLY A 243 -6.31 -10.22 -5.68
CA GLY A 243 -7.42 -9.25 -5.64
C GLY A 243 -8.41 -9.46 -4.50
N ARG A 244 -8.28 -10.55 -3.74
CA ARG A 244 -9.05 -10.79 -2.51
C ARG A 244 -8.46 -10.05 -1.30
N ALA A 245 -7.27 -9.46 -1.39
CA ALA A 245 -6.66 -8.59 -0.37
C ALA A 245 -7.38 -7.22 -0.27
N MET A 246 -8.68 -7.25 0.03
CA MET A 246 -9.56 -6.08 0.01
C MET A 246 -9.52 -5.31 1.33
N PHE A 247 -8.36 -4.72 1.63
CA PHE A 247 -8.13 -3.97 2.87
C PHE A 247 -8.20 -2.46 2.67
N HIS A 248 -8.66 -1.75 3.69
CA HIS A 248 -8.51 -0.32 3.81
C HIS A 248 -7.55 0.00 4.94
N THR A 249 -6.52 0.77 4.59
CA THR A 249 -5.34 1.02 5.40
C THR A 249 -5.23 2.48 5.83
N ASP A 250 -5.83 3.41 5.10
CA ASP A 250 -5.71 4.84 5.41
C ASP A 250 -6.30 5.16 6.80
N GLY A 251 -5.47 5.69 7.68
CA GLY A 251 -5.85 5.97 9.07
C GLY A 251 -6.08 4.72 9.93
N GLN A 252 -5.69 3.54 9.45
CA GLN A 252 -5.78 2.26 10.17
C GLN A 252 -4.38 1.78 10.58
N THR A 253 -4.26 1.15 11.74
CA THR A 253 -3.05 0.40 12.11
C THR A 253 -3.18 -1.06 11.70
N LEU A 254 -2.04 -1.72 11.43
CA LEU A 254 -2.04 -3.17 11.17
C LEU A 254 -2.38 -3.97 12.43
N GLU A 255 -1.81 -3.56 13.57
CA GLU A 255 -1.99 -4.18 14.89
C GLU A 255 -3.31 -3.73 15.51
N ILE A 256 -3.98 -4.63 16.24
CA ILE A 256 -5.17 -4.29 17.03
C ILE A 256 -4.75 -4.01 18.48
N GLU A 257 -4.32 -2.80 18.80
CA GLU A 257 -3.94 -2.40 20.17
C GLU A 257 -5.15 -2.37 21.12
N SER A 258 -6.31 -1.97 20.58
CA SER A 258 -7.59 -1.94 21.31
C SER A 258 -8.74 -2.45 20.44
N MET A 259 -9.49 -3.41 20.97
CA MET A 259 -10.73 -3.90 20.34
C MET A 259 -11.82 -2.82 20.25
N PHE A 260 -11.71 -1.73 21.02
CA PHE A 260 -12.72 -0.66 21.07
C PHE A 260 -12.41 0.49 20.11
N GLU A 261 -11.18 0.57 19.59
CA GLU A 261 -10.77 1.61 18.64
C GLU A 261 -10.93 1.10 17.21
N PHE A 262 -11.86 1.64 16.42
CA PHE A 262 -12.07 1.15 15.04
C PHE A 262 -10.88 1.40 14.10
N THR A 263 -9.98 2.31 14.44
CA THR A 263 -8.75 2.57 13.69
C THR A 263 -7.67 1.49 13.88
N ASN A 264 -7.94 0.49 14.74
CA ASN A 264 -7.00 -0.57 15.08
C ASN A 264 -7.29 -1.86 14.31
N GLY A 265 -6.42 -2.22 13.38
CA GLY A 265 -6.62 -3.33 12.43
C GLY A 265 -7.25 -2.86 11.13
N TYR A 266 -6.82 -3.42 10.00
CA TYR A 266 -7.32 -3.01 8.70
C TYR A 266 -8.80 -3.30 8.52
N ALA A 267 -9.54 -2.32 8.01
CA ALA A 267 -10.95 -2.48 7.66
C ALA A 267 -11.10 -3.26 6.34
N VAL A 268 -12.21 -3.97 6.18
CA VAL A 268 -12.44 -4.84 5.02
C VAL A 268 -13.43 -4.24 4.03
N LYS A 269 -13.06 -4.24 2.76
CA LYS A 269 -13.82 -3.69 1.62
C LYS A 269 -14.63 -4.73 0.82
N LYS A 270 -14.70 -5.97 1.31
CA LYS A 270 -15.26 -7.13 0.57
C LYS A 270 -16.72 -6.95 0.16
N TRP A 271 -17.55 -6.48 1.08
CA TRP A 271 -18.98 -6.30 0.85
C TRP A 271 -19.25 -4.86 0.49
N LYS A 272 -19.94 -4.64 -0.64
CA LYS A 272 -20.28 -3.30 -1.14
C LYS A 272 -21.74 -3.29 -1.60
N ASN A 273 -22.40 -2.15 -1.43
CA ASN A 273 -23.72 -1.88 -1.97
C ASN A 273 -23.61 -1.14 -3.31
N VAL A 274 -22.77 -1.67 -4.20
CA VAL A 274 -22.49 -1.11 -5.53
C VAL A 274 -22.54 -2.26 -6.53
N THR A 275 -23.23 -2.06 -7.65
CA THR A 275 -23.34 -3.03 -8.73
C THR A 275 -22.00 -3.23 -9.44
N SER A 276 -21.89 -4.30 -10.22
CA SER A 276 -20.69 -4.55 -11.05
C SER A 276 -20.43 -3.47 -12.11
N THR A 277 -21.41 -2.61 -12.41
CA THR A 277 -21.28 -1.45 -13.32
C THR A 277 -21.04 -0.13 -12.57
N GLY A 278 -20.79 -0.18 -11.27
CA GLY A 278 -20.47 1.00 -10.44
C GLY A 278 -21.68 1.82 -10.01
N GLN A 279 -22.91 1.30 -10.16
CA GLN A 279 -24.10 2.00 -9.69
C GLN A 279 -24.37 1.70 -8.22
N PRO A 280 -24.80 2.66 -7.40
CA PRO A 280 -25.20 2.39 -6.01
C PRO A 280 -26.43 1.48 -5.97
N GLY A 281 -26.60 0.77 -4.84
CA GLY A 281 -27.81 0.02 -4.54
C GLY A 281 -29.05 0.92 -4.43
N SER A 282 -30.22 0.28 -4.38
CA SER A 282 -31.52 0.94 -4.38
C SER A 282 -31.76 1.85 -3.17
N ALA A 283 -31.08 1.59 -2.06
CA ALA A 283 -31.08 2.41 -0.86
C ALA A 283 -29.67 2.45 -0.24
N VAL A 284 -29.38 3.51 0.51
CA VAL A 284 -28.09 3.71 1.18
C VAL A 284 -27.99 3.05 2.56
N ASP A 285 -29.14 2.81 3.21
CA ASP A 285 -29.23 2.21 4.55
C ASP A 285 -29.48 0.69 4.49
N PHE A 286 -29.95 0.19 3.35
CA PHE A 286 -30.28 -1.22 3.14
C PHE A 286 -29.59 -1.72 1.88
N VAL A 287 -28.76 -2.75 2.04
CA VAL A 287 -27.96 -3.26 0.93
C VAL A 287 -28.78 -4.15 0.01
N ASP A 288 -28.56 -4.01 -1.31
CA ASP A 288 -29.10 -4.91 -2.33
C ASP A 288 -28.27 -6.21 -2.46
N THR A 289 -27.12 -6.26 -1.80
CA THR A 289 -26.11 -7.30 -1.97
C THR A 289 -26.62 -8.67 -1.48
N ASP A 290 -26.78 -9.60 -2.42
CA ASP A 290 -27.04 -11.01 -2.09
C ASP A 290 -25.91 -11.62 -1.25
N PHE A 291 -26.25 -12.47 -0.29
CA PHE A 291 -25.29 -13.28 0.46
C PHE A 291 -25.10 -14.65 -0.22
N PRO A 292 -23.99 -14.90 -0.94
CA PRO A 292 -23.70 -16.19 -1.57
C PRO A 292 -23.40 -17.28 -0.54
N LEU A 293 -24.45 -17.82 0.10
CA LEU A 293 -24.35 -18.85 1.13
C LEU A 293 -23.62 -20.11 0.64
N PHE A 294 -23.77 -20.44 -0.65
CA PHE A 294 -23.06 -21.52 -1.31
C PHE A 294 -22.39 -21.00 -2.58
N ARG A 295 -21.13 -21.39 -2.78
CA ARG A 295 -20.33 -21.00 -3.95
C ARG A 295 -19.43 -22.15 -4.41
N LEU A 296 -19.19 -22.20 -5.71
CA LEU A 296 -18.38 -23.25 -6.34
C LEU A 296 -16.95 -23.32 -5.78
N ALA A 297 -16.37 -22.19 -5.40
CA ALA A 297 -15.03 -22.15 -4.81
C ALA A 297 -14.95 -22.91 -3.48
N ASP A 298 -16.00 -22.90 -2.65
CA ASP A 298 -16.03 -23.69 -1.42
C ASP A 298 -16.04 -25.19 -1.73
N VAL A 299 -16.81 -25.61 -2.74
CA VAL A 299 -16.85 -27.01 -3.21
C VAL A 299 -15.48 -27.48 -3.72
N TYR A 300 -14.79 -26.63 -4.48
CA TYR A 300 -13.44 -26.89 -4.97
C TYR A 300 -12.42 -27.05 -3.85
N LEU A 301 -12.44 -26.15 -2.85
CA LEU A 301 -11.56 -26.26 -1.69
C LEU A 301 -11.91 -27.47 -0.81
N MET A 302 -13.19 -27.82 -0.70
CA MET A 302 -13.65 -29.02 0.01
C MET A 302 -13.18 -30.30 -0.68
N TYR A 303 -13.22 -30.36 -2.01
CA TYR A 303 -12.66 -31.47 -2.77
C TYR A 303 -11.16 -31.63 -2.51
N ALA A 304 -10.41 -30.53 -2.59
CA ALA A 304 -8.97 -30.54 -2.33
C ALA A 304 -8.64 -30.99 -0.89
N GLU A 305 -9.38 -30.49 0.11
CA GLU A 305 -9.24 -30.94 1.49
C GLU A 305 -9.51 -32.45 1.63
N ALA A 306 -10.59 -32.96 1.02
CA ALA A 306 -10.97 -34.36 1.11
C ALA A 306 -9.90 -35.28 0.49
N VAL A 307 -9.34 -34.90 -0.66
CA VAL A 307 -8.24 -35.64 -1.31
C VAL A 307 -7.00 -35.67 -0.43
N LEU A 308 -6.60 -34.53 0.15
CA LEU A 308 -5.44 -34.45 1.05
C LEU A 308 -5.61 -35.24 2.34
N ARG A 309 -6.86 -35.43 2.80
CA ARG A 309 -7.19 -36.29 3.95
C ARG A 309 -7.29 -37.78 3.59
N GLY A 310 -7.00 -38.17 2.35
CA GLY A 310 -7.00 -39.56 1.90
C GLY A 310 -8.37 -40.08 1.45
N GLY A 311 -9.29 -39.19 1.08
CA GLY A 311 -10.60 -39.57 0.53
C GLY A 311 -10.47 -40.43 -0.73
N LEU A 312 -11.18 -41.56 -0.77
CA LEU A 312 -11.18 -42.46 -1.92
C LEU A 312 -12.14 -41.93 -2.99
N GLY A 313 -11.67 -41.84 -4.25
CA GLY A 313 -12.48 -41.40 -5.41
C GLY A 313 -12.19 -39.97 -5.91
N GLY A 314 -11.26 -39.26 -5.27
CA GLY A 314 -10.71 -38.00 -5.79
C GLY A 314 -9.28 -38.16 -6.30
N ASP A 315 -8.81 -37.15 -7.03
CA ASP A 315 -7.50 -37.12 -7.68
C ASP A 315 -6.74 -35.84 -7.32
N ALA A 316 -5.44 -35.98 -7.03
CA ALA A 316 -4.59 -34.87 -6.55
C ALA A 316 -4.33 -33.83 -7.64
N ALA A 317 -4.21 -34.24 -8.91
CA ALA A 317 -4.08 -33.31 -10.03
C ALA A 317 -5.35 -32.47 -10.21
N THR A 318 -6.52 -33.11 -10.08
CA THR A 318 -7.82 -32.43 -10.11
C THR A 318 -7.97 -31.45 -8.95
N ALA A 319 -7.56 -31.84 -7.74
CA ALA A 319 -7.55 -30.95 -6.57
C ALA A 319 -6.67 -29.70 -6.80
N LEU A 320 -5.45 -29.91 -7.31
CA LEU A 320 -4.53 -28.82 -7.64
C LEU A 320 -5.13 -27.88 -8.69
N ASN A 321 -5.74 -28.45 -9.74
CA ASN A 321 -6.38 -27.66 -10.79
C ASN A 321 -7.51 -26.79 -10.23
N TYR A 322 -8.39 -27.35 -9.40
CA TYR A 322 -9.48 -26.59 -8.77
C TYR A 322 -8.98 -25.46 -7.86
N VAL A 323 -7.92 -25.69 -7.10
CA VAL A 323 -7.27 -24.63 -6.31
C VAL A 323 -6.69 -23.55 -7.22
N ASN A 324 -5.98 -23.92 -8.28
CA ASN A 324 -5.40 -22.96 -9.22
C ASN A 324 -6.47 -22.19 -10.00
N MET A 325 -7.63 -22.77 -10.32
CA MET A 325 -8.75 -22.03 -10.90
C MET A 325 -9.23 -20.88 -9.99
N ILE A 326 -9.29 -21.11 -8.67
CA ILE A 326 -9.66 -20.08 -7.69
C ILE A 326 -8.59 -18.97 -7.66
N ARG A 327 -7.31 -19.37 -7.66
CA ARG A 327 -6.16 -18.47 -7.56
C ARG A 327 -5.99 -17.66 -8.85
N THR A 328 -6.06 -18.27 -10.03
CA THR A 328 -6.08 -17.55 -11.30
C THR A 328 -7.20 -16.51 -11.35
N ARG A 329 -8.42 -16.86 -10.90
CA ARG A 329 -9.51 -15.87 -10.82
C ARG A 329 -9.16 -14.73 -9.86
N ALA A 330 -8.58 -15.03 -8.70
CA ALA A 330 -8.25 -14.03 -7.70
C ALA A 330 -7.11 -13.09 -8.13
N TYR A 331 -6.11 -13.61 -8.86
CA TYR A 331 -4.95 -12.87 -9.31
C TYR A 331 -5.16 -12.17 -10.67
N GLY A 332 -6.14 -12.62 -11.46
CA GLY A 332 -6.38 -12.14 -12.82
C GLY A 332 -5.49 -12.82 -13.88
N ASP A 333 -4.48 -13.58 -13.44
CA ASP A 333 -3.54 -14.35 -14.25
C ASP A 333 -3.04 -15.60 -13.50
N GLU A 334 -2.10 -16.35 -14.08
CA GLU A 334 -1.53 -17.55 -13.47
C GLU A 334 -0.44 -17.27 -12.42
N GLY A 335 -0.09 -16.01 -12.15
CA GLY A 335 0.99 -15.62 -11.22
C GLY A 335 0.73 -16.04 -9.78
N GLY A 336 -0.53 -16.29 -9.43
CA GLY A 336 -0.91 -16.85 -8.15
C GLY A 336 -0.86 -18.38 -8.08
N ASN A 337 -0.67 -19.12 -9.17
CA ASN A 337 -0.81 -20.57 -9.16
C ASN A 337 0.25 -21.26 -8.30
N ILE A 338 -0.16 -22.36 -7.66
CA ILE A 338 0.73 -23.19 -6.85
C ILE A 338 1.05 -24.52 -7.55
N THR A 339 2.07 -25.20 -7.05
CA THR A 339 2.44 -26.55 -7.48
C THR A 339 1.85 -27.61 -6.55
N SER A 340 1.97 -28.88 -6.92
CA SER A 340 1.54 -29.99 -6.05
C SER A 340 2.32 -30.06 -4.74
N ALA A 341 3.55 -29.53 -4.69
CA ALA A 341 4.36 -29.52 -3.47
C ALA A 341 3.81 -28.55 -2.42
N ASP A 342 3.14 -27.48 -2.86
CA ASP A 342 2.57 -26.45 -2.00
C ASP A 342 1.18 -26.85 -1.47
N LEU A 343 0.50 -27.76 -2.16
CA LEU A 343 -0.86 -28.20 -1.84
C LEU A 343 -0.87 -29.08 -0.58
N THR A 344 -0.95 -28.44 0.57
CA THR A 344 -0.96 -29.06 1.90
C THR A 344 -2.24 -28.71 2.68
N LEU A 345 -2.51 -29.40 3.80
CA LEU A 345 -3.65 -29.08 4.66
C LEU A 345 -3.54 -27.65 5.23
N ASP A 346 -2.35 -27.24 5.67
CA ASP A 346 -2.14 -25.87 6.17
C ASP A 346 -2.36 -24.84 5.05
N PHE A 347 -1.91 -25.13 3.83
CA PHE A 347 -2.23 -24.30 2.65
C PHE A 347 -3.75 -24.20 2.44
N ILE A 348 -4.49 -25.31 2.45
CA ILE A 348 -5.95 -25.29 2.28
C ILE A 348 -6.63 -24.48 3.38
N LEU A 349 -6.20 -24.59 4.64
CA LEU A 349 -6.78 -23.80 5.72
C LEU A 349 -6.60 -22.29 5.50
N ASP A 350 -5.46 -21.89 4.96
CA ASP A 350 -5.18 -20.49 4.64
C ASP A 350 -5.89 -20.03 3.37
N GLU A 351 -5.96 -20.87 2.33
CA GLU A 351 -6.69 -20.57 1.09
C GLU A 351 -8.20 -20.42 1.35
N ARG A 352 -8.77 -21.27 2.22
CA ARG A 352 -10.15 -21.09 2.70
C ARG A 352 -10.35 -19.78 3.44
N ALA A 353 -9.35 -19.32 4.20
CA ALA A 353 -9.40 -18.00 4.83
C ALA A 353 -9.43 -16.89 3.77
N ARG A 354 -8.51 -16.93 2.80
CA ARG A 354 -8.43 -15.92 1.73
C ARG A 354 -9.70 -15.84 0.89
N GLU A 355 -10.28 -17.00 0.62
CA GLU A 355 -11.42 -17.12 -0.26
C GLU A 355 -12.75 -16.78 0.43
N LEU A 356 -12.96 -17.25 1.66
CA LEU A 356 -14.26 -17.30 2.34
C LEU A 356 -14.35 -16.42 3.60
N TYR A 357 -13.40 -15.49 3.81
CA TYR A 357 -13.48 -14.55 4.93
C TYR A 357 -14.76 -13.70 4.87
N TRP A 358 -15.37 -13.45 6.03
CA TRP A 358 -16.70 -12.83 6.16
C TRP A 358 -17.86 -13.57 5.46
N GLU A 359 -17.72 -14.88 5.21
CA GLU A 359 -18.81 -15.74 4.67
C GLU A 359 -19.23 -16.85 5.67
N ALA A 360 -19.03 -16.62 6.98
CA ALA A 360 -19.47 -17.52 8.06
C ALA A 360 -18.84 -18.94 8.08
N GLN A 361 -17.70 -19.16 7.42
CA GLN A 361 -17.02 -20.47 7.36
C GLN A 361 -15.89 -20.66 8.38
N ARG A 362 -15.28 -19.58 8.87
CA ARG A 362 -13.97 -19.66 9.54
C ARG A 362 -13.95 -20.51 10.80
N ARG A 363 -15.00 -20.45 11.64
CA ARG A 363 -15.07 -21.21 12.90
C ARG A 363 -15.11 -22.71 12.65
N THR A 364 -15.99 -23.16 11.76
CA THR A 364 -16.16 -24.59 11.45
C THR A 364 -14.92 -25.17 10.78
N ASP A 365 -14.25 -24.39 9.93
CA ASP A 365 -12.95 -24.74 9.37
C ASP A 365 -11.89 -24.90 10.46
N LEU A 366 -11.72 -23.90 11.35
CA LEU A 366 -10.72 -23.99 12.41
C LEU A 366 -10.95 -25.17 13.36
N ILE A 367 -12.20 -25.52 13.68
CA ILE A 367 -12.51 -26.70 14.50
C ILE A 367 -12.14 -27.98 13.75
N ARG A 368 -12.52 -28.11 12.47
CA ARG A 368 -12.19 -29.28 11.63
C ARG A 368 -10.68 -29.49 11.46
N PHE A 369 -9.90 -28.42 11.52
CA PHE A 369 -8.44 -28.46 11.46
C PHE A 369 -7.76 -28.54 12.84
N GLY A 370 -8.51 -28.53 13.94
CA GLY A 370 -7.94 -28.55 15.29
C GLY A 370 -7.15 -27.28 15.64
N LYS A 371 -7.58 -26.13 15.12
CA LYS A 371 -6.91 -24.81 15.26
C LYS A 371 -7.77 -23.78 16.02
N PHE A 372 -9.03 -24.11 16.32
CA PHE A 372 -9.94 -23.19 17.04
C PHE A 372 -9.62 -23.12 18.53
N SER A 373 -9.59 -24.27 19.20
CA SER A 373 -9.20 -24.46 20.59
C SER A 373 -7.89 -25.24 20.68
N GLY A 374 -7.27 -25.26 21.86
CA GLY A 374 -5.96 -25.91 22.03
C GLY A 374 -4.86 -25.28 21.16
N GLY A 375 -3.69 -25.91 21.19
CA GLY A 375 -2.55 -25.65 20.29
C GLY A 375 -2.02 -24.20 20.24
N ASP A 376 -1.14 -23.99 19.25
CA ASP A 376 -0.37 -22.75 19.07
C ASP A 376 -0.84 -21.91 17.88
N TYR A 377 -2.01 -22.24 17.31
CA TYR A 377 -2.63 -21.39 16.29
C TYR A 377 -3.31 -20.20 16.95
N LEU A 378 -2.55 -19.13 17.14
CA LEU A 378 -2.96 -17.92 17.82
C LEU A 378 -3.19 -16.79 16.81
N TRP A 379 -4.12 -15.91 17.13
CA TRP A 379 -4.38 -14.66 16.43
C TRP A 379 -4.73 -13.60 17.47
N GLU A 380 -4.60 -12.32 17.10
CA GLU A 380 -4.85 -11.23 18.03
C GLU A 380 -6.24 -11.34 18.68
N TRP A 381 -6.29 -11.11 19.99
CA TRP A 381 -7.52 -11.17 20.80
C TRP A 381 -8.17 -12.55 20.94
N LYS A 382 -7.57 -13.63 20.43
CA LYS A 382 -8.01 -15.00 20.74
C LYS A 382 -7.98 -15.22 22.26
N GLY A 383 -9.10 -15.67 22.81
CA GLY A 383 -9.22 -15.91 24.25
C GLY A 383 -9.15 -14.63 25.11
N ALA A 384 -9.46 -13.46 24.51
CA ALA A 384 -9.43 -12.14 25.14
C ALA A 384 -8.04 -11.70 25.65
N VAL A 385 -6.98 -12.11 24.95
CA VAL A 385 -5.60 -11.68 25.20
C VAL A 385 -5.07 -11.06 23.91
N LYS A 386 -4.43 -9.88 23.98
CA LYS A 386 -3.96 -9.13 22.81
C LYS A 386 -3.16 -10.00 21.85
N ASP A 387 -2.10 -10.66 22.34
CA ASP A 387 -1.25 -11.54 21.53
C ASP A 387 -1.89 -12.91 21.21
N GLY A 388 -3.12 -13.12 21.65
CA GLY A 388 -3.83 -14.38 21.57
C GLY A 388 -3.40 -15.36 22.65
N ARG A 389 -4.34 -16.19 23.10
CA ARG A 389 -4.05 -17.40 23.87
C ARG A 389 -4.92 -18.55 23.43
N SER A 390 -4.47 -19.75 23.72
CA SER A 390 -5.30 -20.93 23.54
C SER A 390 -6.55 -20.87 24.43
N ILE A 391 -7.61 -21.53 23.98
CA ILE A 391 -8.90 -21.65 24.68
C ILE A 391 -9.25 -23.12 24.88
N ASP A 392 -10.08 -23.41 25.87
CA ASP A 392 -10.52 -24.75 26.21
C ASP A 392 -11.32 -25.39 25.05
N ALA A 393 -11.09 -26.69 24.81
CA ALA A 393 -11.75 -27.46 23.76
C ALA A 393 -13.28 -27.55 23.93
N LYS A 394 -13.80 -27.32 25.14
CA LYS A 394 -15.26 -27.21 25.35
C LYS A 394 -15.91 -26.13 24.48
N PHE A 395 -15.18 -25.09 24.08
CA PHE A 395 -15.68 -24.01 23.23
C PHE A 395 -15.86 -24.39 21.75
N ASP A 396 -15.39 -25.58 21.34
CA ASP A 396 -15.64 -26.13 20.01
C ASP A 396 -17.14 -26.38 19.77
N ILE A 397 -17.91 -26.60 20.83
CA ILE A 397 -19.37 -26.74 20.78
C ILE A 397 -19.98 -25.63 21.66
N TYR A 398 -20.94 -24.88 21.13
CA TYR A 398 -21.63 -23.84 21.90
C TYR A 398 -22.42 -24.43 23.08
N PRO A 399 -22.61 -23.70 24.19
CA PRO A 399 -23.51 -24.13 25.24
C PRO A 399 -24.95 -24.17 24.73
N ILE A 400 -25.75 -25.07 25.27
CA ILE A 400 -27.20 -24.98 25.15
C ILE A 400 -27.66 -23.81 26.02
N PRO A 401 -28.52 -22.89 25.53
CA PRO A 401 -29.03 -21.79 26.32
C PRO A 401 -29.60 -22.26 27.67
N ALA A 402 -29.20 -21.60 28.76
CA ALA A 402 -29.58 -22.03 30.11
C ALA A 402 -31.11 -22.07 30.31
N SER A 403 -31.84 -21.14 29.68
CA SER A 403 -33.31 -21.13 29.66
C SER A 403 -33.89 -22.43 29.13
N ASP A 404 -33.28 -23.00 28.09
CA ASP A 404 -33.81 -24.16 27.37
C ASP A 404 -33.54 -25.43 28.16
N VAL A 405 -32.35 -25.54 28.78
CA VAL A 405 -32.01 -26.64 29.71
C VAL A 405 -32.96 -26.66 30.91
N ILE A 406 -33.30 -25.48 31.46
CA ILE A 406 -34.25 -25.37 32.57
C ILE A 406 -35.68 -25.74 32.12
N ALA A 407 -36.09 -25.29 30.93
CA ALA A 407 -37.46 -25.49 30.44
C ALA A 407 -37.71 -26.92 29.93
N ASN A 408 -36.70 -27.59 29.38
CA ASN A 408 -36.84 -28.91 28.78
C ASN A 408 -35.90 -29.92 29.44
N PRO A 409 -36.41 -30.80 30.33
CA PRO A 409 -35.59 -31.78 31.05
C PRO A 409 -34.97 -32.87 30.15
N ASN A 410 -35.34 -32.94 28.86
CA ASN A 410 -34.69 -33.82 27.90
C ASN A 410 -33.38 -33.25 27.34
N LEU A 411 -33.12 -31.95 27.54
CA LEU A 411 -31.87 -31.33 27.13
C LEU A 411 -30.81 -31.53 28.21
N THR A 412 -29.68 -32.12 27.81
CA THR A 412 -28.49 -32.22 28.66
C THR A 412 -27.44 -31.25 28.16
N GLN A 413 -26.85 -30.45 29.07
CA GLN A 413 -25.83 -29.47 28.71
C GLN A 413 -24.60 -30.15 28.07
N ASN A 414 -23.96 -29.46 27.15
CA ASN A 414 -22.67 -29.86 26.58
C ASN A 414 -21.58 -29.89 27.66
N SER A 415 -20.67 -30.84 27.57
CA SER A 415 -19.63 -31.05 28.59
C SER A 415 -18.79 -29.79 28.83
N GLY A 416 -18.57 -29.44 30.10
CA GLY A 416 -17.67 -28.36 30.54
C GLY A 416 -18.32 -26.98 30.73
N TYR A 417 -19.61 -26.81 30.43
CA TYR A 417 -20.37 -25.58 30.63
C TYR A 417 -21.18 -25.56 31.93
#